data_AF-A0A644XXH5-F1
#
_entry.id   AF-A0A644XXH5-F1
#
_cell.length_a   1.000
_cell.length_b   1.000
_cell.length_c   1.000
_cell.angle_alpha   90.00
_cell.angle_beta   90.00
_cell.angle_gamma   90.00
#
_symmetry.space_group_name_H-M   'P 1'
#
loop_
_entity.id
_entity.type
_entity.pdbx_description
1 polymer ?
#
loop_
_entity_poly.entity_id
_entity_poly.type
_entity_poly.pdbx_seq_one_letter_code
_entity_poly.pdbx_strand_id
1 'polypeptide(L)' 'MGMITLRVSQEEEAVMKGYAESRGMSLSQLMRESILGLIEDEYDIQAYSEYLAYKDNCKMLTLDEAKELWK' A
#
# COMPACT_ATOMS: atom_id res chain seq x y z
N MET A 1 -19.72 2.20 6.51
CA MET A 1 -18.73 1.11 6.33
C MET A 1 -19.24 0.19 5.24
N GLY A 2 -18.43 -0.07 4.22
CA GLY A 2 -18.76 -1.10 3.21
C GLY A 2 -18.49 -2.50 3.77
N MET A 3 -19.28 -3.48 3.34
CA MET A 3 -19.11 -4.89 3.68
C MET A 3 -18.67 -5.64 2.42
N ILE A 4 -17.58 -6.40 2.53
CA ILE A 4 -17.09 -7.28 1.47
C ILE A 4 -17.23 -8.71 1.97
N THR A 5 -17.93 -9.54 1.20
CA THR A 5 -18.11 -10.96 1.50
C THR A 5 -17.25 -11.78 0.56
N LEU A 6 -16.32 -12.55 1.11
CA LEU A 6 -15.49 -13.50 0.36
C LEU A 6 -15.92 -14.93 0.73
N ARG A 7 -16.05 -15.79 -0.29
CA ARG A 7 -16.25 -17.23 -0.08
C ARG A 7 -14.90 -17.92 -0.16
N VAL A 8 -14.54 -18.65 0.88
CA VAL A 8 -13.33 -19.45 0.98
C VAL A 8 -13.70 -20.87 1.43
N SER A 9 -12.80 -21.82 1.22
CA SER A 9 -12.89 -23.14 1.83
C SER A 9 -12.65 -23.09 3.34
N GLN A 10 -13.07 -24.15 4.05
CA GLN A 10 -12.81 -24.25 5.49
C GLN A 10 -11.32 -24.28 5.84
N GLU A 11 -10.50 -24.87 4.95
CA GLU A 11 -9.05 -24.96 5.14
C GLU A 11 -8.39 -23.58 5.01
N GLU A 12 -8.74 -22.83 3.98
CA GLU A 12 -8.29 -21.44 3.81
C GLU A 12 -8.73 -20.56 4.98
N GLU A 13 -9.99 -20.70 5.43
CA GLU A 13 -10.50 -19.94 6.57
C GLU A 13 -9.69 -20.23 7.85
N ALA A 14 -9.36 -21.50 8.10
CA ALA A 14 -8.56 -21.90 9.26
C ALA A 14 -7.14 -21.31 9.21
N VAL A 15 -6.49 -21.34 8.04
CA VAL A 15 -5.16 -20.76 7.85
C VAL A 15 -5.19 -19.25 8.04
N MET A 16 -6.16 -18.55 7.42
CA MET A 16 -6.29 -17.10 7.52
C MET A 16 -6.55 -16.64 8.96
N LYS A 17 -7.42 -17.35 9.69
CA LYS A 17 -7.69 -17.07 11.11
C LYS A 17 -6.47 -17.30 11.98
N GLY A 18 -5.80 -18.45 11.83
CA GLY A 18 -4.60 -18.76 12.62
C GLY A 18 -3.48 -17.74 12.40
N TYR A 19 -3.32 -17.24 11.17
CA TYR A 19 -2.36 -16.19 10.87
C TYR A 19 -2.74 -14.84 11.53
N ALA A 20 -4.00 -14.43 11.44
CA ALA A 20 -4.49 -13.21 12.09
C ALA A 20 -4.30 -13.26 13.62
N GLU A 21 -4.63 -14.41 14.23
CA GLU A 21 -4.44 -14.67 15.65
C GLU A 21 -2.97 -14.61 16.07
N SER A 22 -2.06 -15.19 15.27
CA SER A 22 -0.61 -15.14 15.54
C SER A 22 -0.04 -13.72 15.57
N ARG A 23 -0.73 -12.78 14.93
CA ARG A 23 -0.39 -11.35 14.88
C ARG A 23 -1.23 -10.49 15.82
N GLY A 24 -2.13 -11.09 16.61
CA GLY A 24 -3.01 -10.37 17.54
C GLY A 24 -4.01 -9.44 16.86
N MET A 25 -4.38 -9.71 15.60
CA MET A 25 -5.27 -8.87 14.81
C MET A 25 -6.53 -9.64 14.37
N SER A 26 -7.60 -8.91 14.05
CA SER A 26 -8.79 -9.53 13.45
C SER A 26 -8.56 -9.88 11.98
N LEU A 27 -9.27 -10.88 11.46
CA LEU A 27 -9.19 -11.25 10.04
C LEU A 27 -9.54 -10.06 9.11
N SER A 28 -10.54 -9.26 9.48
CA SER A 28 -10.93 -8.08 8.69
C SER A 28 -9.85 -6.99 8.70
N GLN A 29 -9.12 -6.84 9.80
CA GLN A 29 -8.00 -5.90 9.88
C GLN A 29 -6.84 -6.38 9.02
N LEU A 30 -6.46 -7.65 9.16
CA LEU A 30 -5.42 -8.28 8.35
C LEU A 30 -5.70 -8.09 6.84
N MET A 31 -6.91 -8.41 6.41
CA MET A 31 -7.30 -8.29 5.00
C MET A 31 -7.25 -6.84 4.52
N ARG A 32 -7.70 -5.88 5.35
CA ARG A 32 -7.67 -4.46 5.01
C ARG A 32 -6.24 -3.94 4.85
N GLU A 33 -5.38 -4.23 5.82
CA GLU A 33 -3.97 -3.81 5.80
C GLU A 33 -3.23 -4.46 4.62
N SER A 34 -3.48 -5.75 4.36
CA SER A 34 -2.83 -6.46 3.26
C SER A 34 -3.22 -5.90 1.89
N ILE A 35 -4.51 -5.64 1.66
CA ILE A 35 -4.99 -5.09 0.38
C ILE A 35 -4.47 -3.67 0.18
N LEU A 36 -4.49 -2.84 1.23
CA LEU A 36 -3.96 -1.48 1.14
C LEU A 36 -2.46 -1.47 0.88
N GLY A 37 -1.69 -2.37 1.52
CA GLY A 37 -0.26 -2.52 1.24
C GLY A 37 0.03 -2.91 -0.20
N LEU A 38 -0.74 -3.84 -0.78
CA LEU A 38 -0.60 -4.20 -2.20
C LEU A 38 -0.87 -3.02 -3.14
N ILE A 39 -1.90 -2.22 -2.84
CA ILE A 39 -2.21 -1.02 -3.61
C ILE A 39 -1.08 0.00 -3.48
N GLU A 40 -0.56 0.22 -2.27
CA GLU A 40 0.55 1.14 -2.01
C GLU A 40 1.81 0.72 -2.77
N ASP A 41 2.19 -0.56 -2.72
CA ASP A 41 3.33 -1.10 -3.45
C ASP A 41 3.21 -0.86 -4.97
N GLU A 42 2.02 -1.06 -5.55
CA GLU A 42 1.76 -0.80 -6.96
C GLU A 42 1.91 0.70 -7.30
N TYR A 43 1.36 1.57 -6.47
CA TYR A 43 1.48 3.02 -6.66
C TYR A 43 2.92 3.52 -6.49
N ASP A 44 3.65 3.01 -5.51
CA ASP A 44 5.06 3.38 -5.26
C ASP A 44 5.95 2.96 -6.43
N ILE A 45 5.75 1.75 -6.97
CA ILE A 45 6.46 1.29 -8.16
C ILE A 45 6.16 2.19 -9.36
N GLN A 46 4.90 2.57 -9.56
CA GLN A 46 4.51 3.46 -10.64
C GLN A 46 5.16 4.84 -10.48
N ALA A 47 5.02 5.47 -9.31
CA ALA A 47 5.57 6.80 -9.04
C ALA A 47 7.10 6.82 -9.23
N TYR A 48 7.79 5.78 -8.77
CA TYR A 48 9.22 5.65 -8.97
C TYR A 48 9.59 5.47 -10.46
N SER A 49 8.82 4.69 -11.21
CA SER A 49 9.03 4.49 -12.64
C SER A 49 8.84 5.79 -13.42
N GLU A 50 7.82 6.58 -13.09
CA GLU A 50 7.58 7.91 -13.67
C GLU A 50 8.74 8.87 -13.37
N TYR A 51 9.22 8.87 -12.12
CA TYR A 51 10.40 9.63 -11.75
C TYR A 51 11.62 9.23 -12.59
N LEU A 52 11.91 7.93 -12.72
CA LEU A 52 13.07 7.47 -13.51
C LEU A 52 12.99 7.90 -14.97
N ALA A 53 11.80 7.88 -15.59
CA ALA A 53 11.61 8.32 -16.97
C ALA A 53 11.85 9.83 -17.15
N TYR A 54 11.58 10.63 -16.12
CA TYR A 54 11.70 12.08 -16.16
C TYR A 54 13.01 12.61 -15.53
N LYS A 55 13.76 11.77 -14.81
CA LYS A 55 14.92 12.17 -14.00
C LYS A 55 15.97 12.98 -14.75
N ASP A 56 16.30 12.58 -15.98
CA ASP A 56 17.30 13.27 -16.81
C ASP A 56 16.76 14.54 -17.48
N ASN A 57 15.43 14.72 -17.47
CA ASN A 57 14.72 15.86 -18.06
C ASN A 57 14.16 16.82 -17.00
N CYS A 58 14.44 16.58 -15.71
CA CYS A 58 13.91 17.36 -14.61
C CYS A 58 14.98 18.25 -13.96
N LYS A 59 14.58 19.46 -13.55
CA LYS A 59 15.42 20.29 -12.68
C LYS A 59 15.17 19.89 -11.23
N MET A 60 16.14 19.23 -10.62
CA MET A 60 16.12 18.99 -9.17
C MET A 60 16.26 20.32 -8.44
N LEU A 61 15.32 20.61 -7.55
CA LEU A 61 15.36 21.78 -6.69
C LEU A 61 15.94 21.39 -5.34
N THR A 62 16.73 22.29 -4.75
CA THR A 62 17.12 22.17 -3.35
C THR A 62 15.90 22.39 -2.44
N LEU A 63 16.00 21.94 -1.19
CA LEU A 63 14.93 22.11 -0.21
C LEU A 63 14.55 23.58 0.00
N ASP A 64 15.52 24.49 -0.05
CA ASP A 64 15.28 25.93 0.12
C ASP A 64 14.56 26.55 -1.09
N GLU A 65 14.93 26.14 -2.32
CA GLU A 65 14.24 26.57 -3.54
C GLU A 65 12.79 26.05 -3.59
N ALA A 66 12.56 24.80 -3.18
CA ALA A 66 11.22 24.22 -3.14
C ALA A 66 10.31 24.93 -2.12
N LYS A 67 10.84 25.30 -0.94
CA LYS A 67 10.09 26.03 0.10
C LYS A 67 9.61 27.41 -0.36
N GLU A 68 10.40 28.10 -1.17
CA GLU A 68 10.00 29.40 -1.72
C GLU A 68 8.91 29.28 -2.79
N LEU A 69 8.81 28.15 -3.50
CA LEU A 69 7.76 27.89 -4.51
C LEU A 69 6.42 27.41 -3.94
N TRP A 70 6.42 26.84 -2.73
CA TRP A 70 5.21 26.33 -2.06
C TRP A 70 4.57 27.33 -1.08
N LYS A 71 5.10 28.54 -0.98
CA LYS A 71 4.45 29.68 -0.32
C LYS A 71 3.40 30.31 -1.22
#